data_AF-A0A3P7J794-F1
#
_entry.id   AF-A0A3P7J794-F1
#
_cell.length_a   1.000
_cell.length_b   1.000
_cell.length_c   1.000
_cell.angle_alpha   90.00
_cell.angle_beta   90.00
_cell.angle_gamma   90.00
#
_symmetry.space_group_name_H-M   'P 1'
#
loop_
_entity.id
_entity.type
_entity.pdbx_description
1 polymer ?
#
loop_
_entity_poly.entity_id
_entity_poly.type
_entity_poly.pdbx_seq_one_letter_code
_entity_poly.pdbx_strand_id
1 'polypeptide(L)'
;MIALYLIQVIFLFTSVSSEAVCRNGKLNEREIEQGVLVPVNVARENLVKGKQPNGYTTNSYLPKGKYMMKMGWDCGLEEKAIAALNSLTEKKTNWCPGEHELPPAASDNTVFFVKARDDDYFDISEPVNSFMRPMFVNPMSREAIEADAVTYQGQRVIENYVNLARADATKIGCAWVRCSGRPRGVYSAYCLTNKAPLKKGDIIYQRGTGGCEMHDNECPVSSVCNATTSLCELSASHWHN
;
A
#
# COMPACT_ATOMS: atom_id res chain seq x y z
N MET A 1 -11.75 10.92 -65.63
CA MET A 1 -10.70 10.60 -64.63
C MET A 1 -11.18 11.11 -63.29
N ILE A 2 -11.65 10.22 -62.40
CA ILE A 2 -12.13 10.54 -61.06
C ILE A 2 -11.00 10.17 -60.09
N ALA A 3 -10.40 11.16 -59.42
CA ALA A 3 -9.37 10.95 -58.43
C ALA A 3 -10.03 10.61 -57.08
N LEU A 4 -9.85 9.37 -56.64
CA LEU A 4 -10.21 8.90 -55.30
C LEU A 4 -9.12 9.36 -54.31
N TYR A 5 -9.44 10.32 -53.44
CA TYR A 5 -8.58 10.71 -52.32
C TYR A 5 -8.78 9.74 -51.16
N LEU A 6 -7.77 8.94 -50.86
CA LEU A 6 -7.66 8.12 -49.65
C LEU A 6 -7.29 9.01 -48.47
N ILE A 7 -8.22 9.23 -47.55
CA ILE A 7 -7.94 9.86 -46.25
C ILE A 7 -7.29 8.79 -45.36
N GLN A 8 -5.97 8.85 -45.19
CA GLN A 8 -5.28 8.09 -44.15
C GLN A 8 -5.53 8.76 -42.79
N VAL A 9 -6.38 8.15 -41.97
CA VAL A 9 -6.54 8.51 -40.57
C VAL A 9 -5.31 8.01 -39.82
N ILE A 10 -4.34 8.91 -39.60
CA ILE A 10 -3.17 8.66 -38.77
C ILE A 10 -3.63 8.69 -37.31
N PHE A 11 -3.79 7.51 -36.70
CA PHE A 11 -3.93 7.40 -35.25
C PHE A 11 -2.57 7.75 -34.63
N LEU A 12 -2.43 8.99 -34.15
CA LEU A 12 -1.35 9.38 -33.26
C LEU A 12 -1.58 8.66 -31.93
N PHE A 13 -0.93 7.51 -31.76
CA PHE A 13 -0.73 6.92 -30.43
C PHE A 13 0.12 7.91 -29.64
N THR A 14 -0.51 8.69 -28.76
CA THR A 14 0.23 9.47 -27.77
C THR A 14 0.93 8.47 -26.87
N SER A 15 2.26 8.39 -26.97
CA SER A 15 3.08 7.66 -26.02
C SER A 15 2.79 8.23 -24.64
N VAL A 16 2.10 7.46 -23.79
CA VAL A 16 2.02 7.76 -22.36
C VAL A 16 3.47 7.72 -21.86
N SER A 17 4.01 8.90 -21.53
CA SER A 17 5.33 9.02 -20.94
C SER A 17 5.34 8.26 -19.62
N SER A 18 6.23 7.27 -19.48
CA SER A 18 6.51 6.54 -18.23
C SER A 18 7.33 7.42 -17.28
N GLU A 19 6.91 8.66 -17.06
CA GLU A 19 7.59 9.58 -16.15
C GLU A 19 7.15 9.31 -14.71
N ALA A 20 8.08 9.52 -13.78
CA ALA A 20 7.77 9.41 -12.36
C ALA A 20 6.75 10.49 -11.96
N VAL A 21 5.80 10.14 -11.11
CA VAL A 21 4.76 11.08 -10.65
C VAL A 21 5.33 12.14 -9.71
N CYS A 22 6.15 11.71 -8.76
CA CYS A 22 6.77 12.59 -7.79
C CYS A 22 8.14 13.05 -8.28
N ARG A 23 8.54 14.27 -7.88
CA ARG A 23 9.88 14.80 -8.17
C ARG A 23 10.95 13.88 -7.57
N ASN A 24 11.93 13.48 -8.39
CA ASN A 24 12.97 12.50 -8.05
C ASN A 24 12.44 11.09 -7.72
N GLY A 25 11.14 10.87 -7.92
CA GLY A 25 10.51 9.56 -7.80
C GLY A 25 11.02 8.59 -8.87
N LYS A 26 10.75 7.30 -8.65
CA LYS A 26 11.06 6.25 -9.63
C LYS A 26 9.83 5.53 -10.15
N LEU A 27 8.71 5.70 -9.47
CA LEU A 27 7.47 5.01 -9.81
C LEU A 27 6.63 5.94 -10.70
N ASN A 28 6.22 5.40 -11.85
CA ASN A 28 5.23 6.07 -12.68
C ASN A 28 3.81 5.85 -12.12
N GLU A 29 2.83 6.54 -12.70
CA GLU A 29 1.43 6.49 -12.23
C GLU A 29 0.88 5.05 -12.23
N ARG A 30 1.19 4.25 -13.25
CA ARG A 30 0.73 2.87 -13.34
C ARG A 30 1.32 2.02 -12.22
N GLU A 31 2.59 2.17 -11.90
CA GLU A 31 3.26 1.42 -10.83
C GLU A 31 2.72 1.82 -9.45
N ILE A 32 2.43 3.12 -9.24
CA ILE A 32 1.78 3.60 -8.02
C ILE A 32 0.37 3.03 -7.89
N GLU A 33 -0.47 3.22 -8.90
CA GLU A 33 -1.88 2.83 -8.85
C GLU A 33 -2.04 1.31 -8.83
N GLN A 34 -1.48 0.61 -9.82
CA GLN A 34 -1.68 -0.84 -9.96
C GLN A 34 -0.78 -1.65 -9.03
N GLY A 35 0.42 -1.15 -8.73
CA GLY A 35 1.39 -1.87 -7.93
C GLY A 35 1.24 -1.65 -6.43
N VAL A 36 0.70 -0.50 -5.99
CA VAL A 36 0.61 -0.18 -4.56
C VAL A 36 -0.82 0.12 -4.12
N LEU A 37 -1.45 1.15 -4.70
CA LEU A 37 -2.71 1.66 -4.16
C LEU A 37 -3.89 0.71 -4.37
N VAL A 38 -4.02 0.10 -5.55
CA VAL A 38 -5.10 -0.86 -5.84
C VAL A 38 -4.99 -2.09 -4.93
N PRO A 39 -3.85 -2.81 -4.82
CA PRO A 39 -3.74 -3.96 -3.92
C PRO A 39 -4.07 -3.62 -2.46
N VAL A 40 -3.56 -2.49 -1.94
CA VAL A 40 -3.82 -2.06 -0.57
C VAL A 40 -5.29 -1.70 -0.38
N ASN A 41 -5.88 -0.91 -1.27
CA ASN A 41 -7.27 -0.48 -1.14
C ASN A 41 -8.27 -1.61 -1.37
N VAL A 42 -8.00 -2.56 -2.27
CA VAL A 42 -8.82 -3.77 -2.44
C VAL A 42 -8.83 -4.61 -1.17
N ALA A 43 -7.68 -4.75 -0.49
CA ALA A 43 -7.65 -5.46 0.78
C ALA A 43 -8.43 -4.73 1.89
N ARG A 44 -8.32 -3.39 1.95
CA ARG A 44 -9.09 -2.55 2.88
C ARG A 44 -10.60 -2.63 2.61
N GLU A 45 -11.00 -2.63 1.34
CA GLU A 45 -12.37 -2.85 0.90
C GLU A 45 -12.89 -4.23 1.31
N ASN A 46 -12.11 -5.28 1.02
CA ASN A 46 -12.49 -6.64 1.40
C ASN A 46 -12.63 -6.76 2.92
N LEU A 47 -11.72 -6.17 3.68
CA LEU A 47 -11.78 -6.18 5.14
C LEU A 47 -13.02 -5.42 5.65
N VAL A 48 -13.25 -4.18 5.21
CA VAL A 48 -14.39 -3.39 5.72
C VAL A 48 -15.73 -4.07 5.39
N LYS A 49 -15.84 -4.75 4.24
CA LYS A 49 -17.03 -5.50 3.84
C LYS A 49 -17.15 -6.90 4.48
N GLY A 50 -16.19 -7.32 5.30
CA GLY A 50 -16.18 -8.64 5.95
C GLY A 50 -15.91 -9.80 4.98
N LYS A 51 -15.16 -9.54 3.91
CA LYS A 51 -14.76 -10.50 2.87
C LYS A 51 -13.30 -10.95 2.98
N GLN A 52 -12.52 -10.38 3.89
CA GLN A 52 -11.16 -10.83 4.17
C GLN A 52 -11.16 -12.14 4.98
N PRO A 53 -10.58 -13.24 4.49
CA PRO A 53 -10.42 -14.46 5.28
C PRO A 53 -9.54 -14.23 6.51
N ASN A 54 -9.91 -14.88 7.63
CA ASN A 54 -9.13 -14.87 8.86
C ASN A 54 -8.18 -16.08 8.90
N GLY A 55 -7.18 -16.12 8.02
CA GLY A 55 -6.30 -17.28 7.83
C GLY A 55 -7.00 -18.49 7.19
N TYR A 56 -6.22 -19.40 6.59
CA TYR A 56 -6.78 -20.55 5.86
C TYR A 56 -7.39 -21.62 6.78
N THR A 57 -7.03 -21.64 8.07
CA THR A 57 -7.42 -22.70 9.01
C THR A 57 -8.78 -22.48 9.68
N THR A 58 -9.33 -21.26 9.64
CA THR A 58 -10.51 -20.93 10.45
C THR A 58 -11.83 -21.13 9.73
N ASN A 59 -11.83 -21.26 8.40
CA ASN A 59 -13.03 -21.18 7.55
C ASN A 59 -13.93 -19.96 7.90
N SER A 60 -13.33 -18.89 8.43
CA SER A 60 -14.01 -17.69 8.91
C SER A 60 -13.45 -16.43 8.26
N TYR A 61 -14.24 -15.36 8.27
CA TYR A 61 -13.85 -14.04 7.78
C TYR A 61 -13.63 -13.08 8.94
N LEU A 62 -12.77 -12.09 8.74
CA LEU A 62 -12.67 -10.97 9.67
C LEU A 62 -14.01 -10.21 9.72
N PRO A 63 -14.41 -9.68 10.89
CA PRO A 63 -15.69 -8.99 11.04
C PRO A 63 -15.75 -7.74 10.16
N LYS A 64 -16.95 -7.38 9.70
CA LYS A 64 -17.18 -6.12 8.98
C LYS A 64 -16.71 -4.91 9.79
N GLY A 65 -16.27 -3.87 9.09
CA GLY A 65 -15.74 -2.66 9.68
C GLY A 65 -16.52 -1.40 9.31
N LYS A 66 -16.03 -0.27 9.83
CA LYS A 66 -16.45 1.08 9.46
C LYS A 66 -15.28 2.07 9.52
N TYR A 67 -15.51 3.25 8.94
CA TYR A 67 -14.55 4.38 8.93
C TYR A 67 -13.20 4.05 8.28
N MET A 68 -13.16 3.04 7.42
CA MET A 68 -11.95 2.63 6.71
C MET A 68 -11.58 3.68 5.68
N MET A 69 -10.51 4.44 5.91
CA MET A 69 -10.06 5.44 4.94
C MET A 69 -9.49 4.79 3.69
N LYS A 70 -9.65 5.43 2.53
CA LYS A 70 -8.89 5.07 1.33
C LYS A 70 -7.44 5.52 1.48
N MET A 71 -6.52 4.64 1.12
CA MET A 71 -5.09 4.94 1.04
C MET A 71 -4.80 5.73 -0.24
N GLY A 72 -4.09 6.86 -0.12
CA GLY A 72 -3.56 7.63 -1.24
C GLY A 72 -2.03 7.63 -1.28
N TRP A 73 -1.46 8.04 -2.42
CA TRP A 73 -0.02 8.25 -2.53
C TRP A 73 0.40 9.56 -1.85
N ASP A 74 1.60 9.59 -1.28
CA ASP A 74 2.20 10.80 -0.74
C ASP A 74 3.67 10.91 -1.18
N CYS A 75 3.97 11.94 -1.98
CA CYS A 75 5.32 12.19 -2.50
C CYS A 75 6.33 12.46 -1.38
N GLY A 76 5.92 13.03 -0.24
CA GLY A 76 6.80 13.24 0.91
C GLY A 76 7.19 11.93 1.60
N LEU A 77 6.29 10.96 1.66
CA LEU A 77 6.61 9.60 2.11
C LEU A 77 7.48 8.84 1.10
N GLU A 78 7.26 9.02 -0.21
CA GLU A 78 8.16 8.48 -1.25
C GLU A 78 9.56 9.08 -1.11
N GLU A 79 9.69 10.39 -0.93
CA GLU A 79 10.98 11.05 -0.73
C GLU A 79 11.72 10.52 0.50
N LYS A 80 11.01 10.32 1.63
CA LYS A 80 11.58 9.66 2.82
C LYS A 80 12.05 8.24 2.52
N ALA A 81 11.29 7.47 1.75
CA ALA A 81 11.68 6.12 1.34
C ALA A 81 12.93 6.13 0.43
N ILE A 82 13.01 7.07 -0.52
CA ILE A 82 14.20 7.28 -1.36
C ILE A 82 15.40 7.62 -0.49
N ALA A 83 15.25 8.56 0.45
CA ALA A 83 16.32 8.97 1.36
C ALA A 83 16.83 7.79 2.21
N ALA A 84 15.92 6.96 2.74
CA ALA A 84 16.28 5.78 3.50
C ALA A 84 17.15 4.81 2.67
N LEU A 85 16.72 4.51 1.43
CA LEU A 85 17.47 3.62 0.54
C LEU A 85 18.79 4.24 0.04
N ASN A 86 18.82 5.55 -0.19
CA ASN A 86 20.02 6.26 -0.67
C ASN A 86 21.03 6.57 0.42
N SER A 87 20.65 6.56 1.71
CA SER A 87 21.55 6.82 2.84
C SER A 87 22.78 5.89 2.89
N LEU A 88 22.73 4.79 2.13
CA LEU A 88 23.79 3.79 2.06
C LEU A 88 24.62 3.87 0.77
N THR A 89 24.29 4.80 -0.14
CA THR A 89 25.03 5.02 -1.40
C THR A 89 26.43 5.60 -1.17
N GLU A 90 26.64 6.36 -0.09
CA GLU A 90 27.97 6.85 0.31
C GLU A 90 28.93 5.70 0.66
N LYS A 91 28.41 4.54 1.08
CA LYS A 91 29.23 3.36 1.40
C LYS A 91 29.75 2.64 0.14
N LYS A 92 29.42 3.10 -1.08
CA LYS A 92 29.81 2.50 -2.37
C LYS A 92 29.69 0.97 -2.41
N THR A 93 28.70 0.42 -1.71
CA THR A 93 28.49 -1.03 -1.69
C THR A 93 27.63 -1.40 -2.89
N ASN A 94 28.09 -2.35 -3.70
CA ASN A 94 27.26 -2.95 -4.75
C ASN A 94 26.10 -3.80 -4.16
N TRP A 95 25.90 -3.82 -2.84
CA TRP A 95 24.99 -4.70 -2.13
C TRP A 95 23.70 -3.98 -1.71
N CYS A 96 22.58 -4.69 -1.73
CA CYS A 96 21.31 -4.18 -1.22
C CYS A 96 21.29 -4.20 0.30
N PRO A 97 20.94 -3.07 0.93
CA PRO A 97 20.95 -2.99 2.38
C PRO A 97 20.00 -4.01 2.99
N GLY A 98 20.41 -4.62 4.10
CA GLY A 98 19.49 -5.28 5.01
C GLY A 98 18.67 -4.27 5.78
N GLU A 99 17.54 -4.70 6.31
CA GLU A 99 16.65 -3.85 7.13
C GLU A 99 17.39 -3.17 8.29
N HIS A 100 18.27 -3.92 8.96
CA HIS A 100 19.09 -3.44 10.08
C HIS A 100 20.13 -2.37 9.70
N GLU A 101 20.40 -2.19 8.41
CA GLU A 101 21.35 -1.18 7.91
C GLU A 101 20.64 0.14 7.57
N LEU A 102 19.31 0.12 7.46
CA LEU A 102 18.51 1.28 7.10
C LEU A 102 18.34 2.21 8.31
N PRO A 103 18.26 3.53 8.08
CA PRO A 103 17.97 4.46 9.15
C PRO A 103 16.61 4.14 9.78
N PRO A 104 16.47 4.32 11.10
CA PRO A 104 15.16 4.21 11.72
C PRO A 104 14.21 5.23 11.09
N ALA A 105 13.00 4.80 10.75
CA ALA A 105 11.97 5.74 10.34
C ALA A 105 11.59 6.65 11.52
N ALA A 106 11.00 7.79 11.18
CA ALA A 106 10.37 8.64 12.18
C ALA A 106 9.29 7.85 12.93
N SER A 107 9.12 8.12 14.22
CA SER A 107 8.24 7.34 15.11
C SER A 107 6.77 7.38 14.71
N ASP A 108 6.39 8.30 13.83
CA ASP A 108 5.06 8.49 13.26
C ASP A 108 4.87 7.77 11.91
N ASN A 109 5.84 6.98 11.45
CA ASN A 109 5.75 6.21 10.21
C ASN A 109 5.95 4.70 10.44
N THR A 110 5.15 3.88 9.75
CA THR A 110 5.32 2.43 9.72
C THR A 110 6.12 2.07 8.49
N VAL A 111 7.16 1.26 8.68
CA VAL A 111 8.05 0.81 7.61
C VAL A 111 7.61 -0.54 7.10
N PHE A 112 7.64 -0.70 5.78
CA PHE A 112 7.55 -1.99 5.12
C PHE A 112 8.77 -2.14 4.24
N PHE A 113 9.53 -3.21 4.46
CA PHE A 113 10.77 -3.43 3.77
C PHE A 113 10.84 -4.86 3.22
N VAL A 114 11.33 -4.99 1.99
CA VAL A 114 11.73 -6.27 1.45
C VAL A 114 13.03 -6.11 0.68
N LYS A 115 13.91 -7.09 0.84
CA LYS A 115 15.01 -7.35 -0.07
C LYS A 115 14.69 -8.64 -0.80
N ALA A 116 14.59 -8.57 -2.11
CA ALA A 116 14.29 -9.72 -2.93
C ALA A 116 15.18 -9.77 -4.17
N ARG A 117 15.24 -10.95 -4.77
CA ARG A 117 16.01 -11.23 -5.97
C ARG A 117 15.06 -11.49 -7.12
N ASP A 118 15.18 -10.71 -8.16
CA ASP A 118 14.52 -10.86 -9.45
C ASP A 118 15.54 -10.52 -10.54
N ASP A 119 15.89 -11.55 -11.32
CA ASP A 119 16.90 -11.44 -12.35
C ASP A 119 16.38 -10.67 -13.59
N ASP A 120 15.07 -10.42 -13.67
CA ASP A 120 14.38 -9.78 -14.79
C ASP A 120 14.06 -8.29 -14.51
N TYR A 121 12.80 -7.99 -14.19
CA TYR A 121 12.21 -6.66 -14.04
C TYR A 121 11.54 -6.54 -12.66
N PHE A 122 11.91 -5.50 -11.91
CA PHE A 122 11.29 -5.26 -10.62
C PHE A 122 9.86 -4.73 -10.78
N ASP A 123 8.89 -5.50 -10.28
CA ASP A 123 7.51 -5.05 -10.09
C ASP A 123 7.27 -4.73 -8.61
N ILE A 124 6.92 -3.47 -8.30
CA ILE A 124 6.62 -3.01 -6.93
C ILE A 124 5.41 -3.75 -6.33
N SER A 125 4.54 -4.34 -7.15
CA SER A 125 3.40 -5.14 -6.70
C SER A 125 3.83 -6.39 -5.93
N GLU A 126 4.98 -6.99 -6.25
CA GLU A 126 5.48 -8.19 -5.59
C GLU A 126 5.83 -7.94 -4.10
N PRO A 127 6.65 -6.92 -3.75
CA PRO A 127 6.81 -6.44 -2.38
C PRO A 127 5.49 -6.20 -1.65
N VAL A 128 4.58 -5.43 -2.26
CA VAL A 128 3.30 -5.06 -1.62
C VAL A 128 2.46 -6.30 -1.36
N ASN A 129 2.38 -7.23 -2.31
CA ASN A 129 1.70 -8.50 -2.14
C ASN A 129 2.34 -9.36 -1.03
N SER A 130 3.67 -9.34 -0.91
CA SER A 130 4.38 -10.04 0.16
C SER A 130 4.00 -9.52 1.56
N PHE A 131 3.74 -8.21 1.68
CA PHE A 131 3.29 -7.60 2.93
C PHE A 131 1.85 -8.01 3.29
N MET A 132 1.01 -8.28 2.29
CA MET A 132 -0.41 -8.57 2.47
C MET A 132 -0.74 -10.06 2.63
N ARG A 133 0.01 -10.93 1.96
CA ARG A 133 -0.20 -12.38 1.94
C ARG A 133 -0.34 -13.06 3.31
N PRO A 134 0.43 -12.68 4.36
CA PRO A 134 0.38 -13.40 5.62
C PRO A 134 -0.99 -13.50 6.28
N MET A 135 -1.90 -12.54 6.06
CA MET A 135 -3.26 -12.59 6.64
C MET A 135 -4.11 -13.71 6.05
N PHE A 136 -3.85 -14.13 4.80
CA PHE A 136 -4.57 -15.26 4.20
C PHE A 136 -4.23 -16.59 4.83
N VAL A 137 -3.12 -16.67 5.59
CA VAL A 137 -2.67 -17.92 6.19
C VAL A 137 -2.59 -17.92 7.70
N ASN A 138 -2.38 -16.76 8.33
CA ASN A 138 -2.24 -16.64 9.77
C ASN A 138 -3.52 -16.00 10.35
N PRO A 139 -4.31 -16.74 11.14
CA PRO A 139 -5.52 -16.20 11.75
C PRO A 139 -5.21 -15.25 12.90
N MET A 140 -6.03 -14.22 13.05
CA MET A 140 -6.19 -13.45 14.28
C MET A 140 -6.96 -14.26 15.33
N SER A 141 -6.64 -14.04 16.61
CA SER A 141 -7.30 -14.72 17.73
C SER A 141 -8.76 -14.25 17.90
N ARG A 142 -9.58 -15.07 18.58
CA ARG A 142 -10.97 -14.73 18.95
C ARG A 142 -11.04 -13.42 19.74
N GLU A 143 -10.16 -13.29 20.75
CA GLU A 143 -9.99 -12.07 21.56
C GLU A 143 -9.77 -10.82 20.72
N ALA A 144 -9.01 -10.93 19.62
CA ALA A 144 -8.71 -9.81 18.75
C ALA A 144 -9.94 -9.30 17.98
N ILE A 145 -10.96 -10.14 17.74
CA ILE A 145 -12.06 -9.86 16.79
C ILE A 145 -13.46 -9.82 17.42
N GLU A 146 -13.61 -10.23 18.68
CA GLU A 146 -14.93 -10.34 19.35
C GLU A 146 -15.49 -9.04 19.93
N ALA A 147 -14.62 -8.10 20.31
CA ALA A 147 -15.02 -6.80 20.86
C ALA A 147 -15.64 -5.89 19.80
N ASP A 148 -16.03 -4.67 20.15
CA ASP A 148 -16.57 -3.67 19.20
C ASP A 148 -15.51 -3.12 18.22
N ALA A 149 -14.24 -3.45 18.44
CA ALA A 149 -13.13 -3.13 17.58
C ALA A 149 -12.23 -4.35 17.36
N VAL A 150 -11.60 -4.41 16.20
CA VAL A 150 -10.55 -5.39 15.94
C VAL A 150 -9.21 -4.81 16.39
N THR A 151 -8.52 -5.52 17.26
CA THR A 151 -7.28 -5.06 17.90
C THR A 151 -6.08 -5.88 17.46
N TYR A 152 -4.94 -5.23 17.31
CA TYR A 152 -3.69 -5.93 17.04
C TYR A 152 -3.16 -6.59 18.30
N GLN A 153 -2.85 -7.87 18.24
CA GLN A 153 -2.39 -8.63 19.42
C GLN A 153 -0.88 -8.87 19.45
N GLY A 154 -0.11 -8.16 18.61
CA GLY A 154 1.35 -8.27 18.58
C GLY A 154 1.90 -9.43 17.74
N GLN A 155 1.08 -10.04 16.87
CA GLN A 155 1.56 -11.10 15.99
C GLN A 155 2.45 -10.51 14.88
N ARG A 156 3.77 -10.74 14.97
CA ARG A 156 4.74 -10.24 13.97
C ARG A 156 4.46 -10.70 12.55
N VAL A 157 3.92 -11.90 12.38
CA VAL A 157 3.71 -12.51 11.05
C VAL A 157 2.68 -11.76 10.19
N ILE A 158 1.70 -11.09 10.80
CA ILE A 158 0.67 -10.30 10.10
C ILE A 158 0.87 -8.78 10.27
N GLU A 159 1.96 -8.36 10.92
CA GLU A 159 2.21 -6.95 11.29
C GLU A 159 2.12 -6.02 10.08
N ASN A 160 2.72 -6.41 8.96
CA ASN A 160 2.68 -5.63 7.74
C ASN A 160 1.25 -5.49 7.19
N TYR A 161 0.50 -6.59 7.11
CA TYR A 161 -0.88 -6.56 6.65
C TYR A 161 -1.73 -5.64 7.51
N VAL A 162 -1.70 -5.80 8.84
CA VAL A 162 -2.58 -5.03 9.73
C VAL A 162 -2.24 -3.54 9.73
N ASN A 163 -0.97 -3.17 9.55
CA ASN A 163 -0.58 -1.77 9.42
C ASN A 163 -0.96 -1.16 8.05
N LEU A 164 -1.01 -1.94 6.97
CA LEU A 164 -1.56 -1.48 5.68
C LEU A 164 -3.10 -1.43 5.70
N ALA A 165 -3.74 -2.32 6.46
CA ALA A 165 -5.19 -2.45 6.55
C ALA A 165 -5.83 -1.62 7.67
N ARG A 166 -5.06 -0.94 8.52
CA ARG A 166 -5.59 -0.12 9.63
C ARG A 166 -6.44 1.06 9.13
N ALA A 167 -7.59 1.27 9.73
CA ALA A 167 -8.62 2.20 9.25
C ALA A 167 -8.15 3.65 9.13
N ASP A 168 -7.27 4.10 10.02
CA ASP A 168 -6.85 5.50 10.14
C ASP A 168 -5.61 5.87 9.30
N ALA A 169 -4.91 4.90 8.70
CA ALA A 169 -3.83 5.20 7.76
C ALA A 169 -4.42 5.67 6.43
N THR A 170 -3.93 6.80 5.92
CA THR A 170 -4.50 7.48 4.73
C THR A 170 -3.49 7.69 3.62
N LYS A 171 -2.19 7.58 3.92
CA LYS A 171 -1.12 7.89 2.97
C LYS A 171 -0.02 6.84 3.02
N ILE A 172 0.46 6.47 1.84
CA ILE A 172 1.63 5.61 1.63
C ILE A 172 2.56 6.24 0.59
N GLY A 173 3.86 6.03 0.75
CA GLY A 173 4.84 6.30 -0.29
C GLY A 173 5.89 5.20 -0.28
N CYS A 174 6.32 4.78 -1.47
CA CYS A 174 7.30 3.72 -1.63
C CYS A 174 8.43 4.15 -2.56
N ALA A 175 9.59 3.55 -2.36
CA ALA A 175 10.73 3.66 -3.24
C ALA A 175 11.41 2.30 -3.40
N TRP A 176 12.21 2.19 -4.44
CA TRP A 176 13.02 1.00 -4.65
C TRP A 176 14.38 1.32 -5.30
N VAL A 177 15.33 0.43 -5.08
CA VAL A 177 16.66 0.49 -5.69
C VAL A 177 17.05 -0.87 -6.24
N ARG A 178 17.60 -0.89 -7.45
CA ARG A 178 18.33 -2.06 -7.97
C ARG A 178 19.78 -1.96 -7.51
N CYS A 179 20.30 -3.02 -6.92
CA CYS A 179 21.67 -3.04 -6.43
C CYS A 179 22.61 -3.64 -7.48
N SER A 180 23.80 -3.06 -7.61
CA SER A 180 24.76 -3.32 -8.69
C SER A 180 25.72 -4.50 -8.44
N GLY A 181 25.41 -5.39 -7.50
CA GLY A 181 26.32 -6.43 -6.99
C GLY A 181 25.97 -7.86 -7.37
N ARG A 182 26.70 -8.81 -6.78
CA ARG A 182 26.41 -10.25 -6.89
C ARG A 182 25.65 -10.74 -5.65
N PRO A 183 24.59 -11.57 -5.80
CA PRO A 183 24.01 -11.98 -7.08
C PRO A 183 23.36 -10.79 -7.79
N ARG A 184 23.33 -10.84 -9.14
CA ARG A 184 22.60 -9.83 -9.93
C ARG A 184 21.11 -9.91 -9.61
N GLY A 185 20.37 -8.87 -9.97
CA GLY A 185 18.91 -8.88 -9.82
C GLY A 185 18.41 -8.66 -8.40
N VAL A 186 19.25 -8.23 -7.46
CA VAL A 186 18.75 -7.91 -6.11
C VAL A 186 18.20 -6.49 -6.08
N TYR A 187 17.02 -6.34 -5.52
CA TYR A 187 16.38 -5.06 -5.24
C TYR A 187 15.98 -4.95 -3.78
N SER A 188 15.89 -3.71 -3.33
CA SER A 188 15.30 -3.34 -2.05
C SER A 188 14.12 -2.43 -2.31
N ALA A 189 12.96 -2.76 -1.74
CA ALA A 189 11.79 -1.90 -1.74
C ALA A 189 11.49 -1.47 -0.31
N TYR A 190 11.14 -0.20 -0.15
CA TYR A 190 10.88 0.44 1.13
C TYR A 190 9.63 1.30 0.99
N CYS A 191 8.62 1.03 1.82
CA CYS A 191 7.40 1.80 1.89
C CYS A 191 7.22 2.38 3.30
N LEU A 192 6.55 3.51 3.36
CA LEU A 192 6.17 4.19 4.61
C LEU A 192 4.69 4.54 4.57
N THR A 193 3.99 4.37 5.69
CA THR A 193 2.67 5.00 5.90
C THR A 193 2.76 6.19 6.84
N ASN A 194 1.74 7.05 6.81
CA ASN A 194 1.63 8.22 7.70
C ASN A 194 1.17 7.90 9.14
N LYS A 195 1.44 6.68 9.62
CA LYS A 195 1.08 6.23 10.96
C LYS A 195 2.20 5.48 11.63
N ALA A 196 2.36 5.70 12.93
CA ALA A 196 3.24 4.89 13.78
C ALA A 196 2.84 3.40 13.73
N PRO A 197 3.78 2.46 13.83
CA PRO A 197 3.47 1.03 13.88
C PRO A 197 2.47 0.70 14.99
N LEU A 198 1.51 -0.17 14.68
CA LEU A 198 0.56 -0.70 15.66
C LEU A 198 1.30 -1.43 16.79
N LYS A 199 0.91 -1.15 18.03
CA LYS A 199 1.32 -1.87 19.23
C LYS A 199 0.23 -2.86 19.63
N LYS A 200 0.60 -3.82 20.49
CA LYS A 200 -0.39 -4.73 21.08
C LYS A 200 -1.47 -3.93 21.81
N GLY A 201 -2.73 -4.21 21.49
CA GLY A 201 -3.92 -3.53 21.99
C GLY A 201 -4.41 -2.39 21.11
N ASP A 202 -3.60 -1.91 20.17
CA ASP A 202 -4.03 -0.84 19.25
C ASP A 202 -5.16 -1.33 18.34
N ILE A 203 -6.07 -0.42 18.01
CA ILE A 203 -7.20 -0.70 17.13
C ILE A 203 -6.72 -0.70 15.68
N ILE A 204 -7.00 -1.79 14.97
CA ILE A 204 -6.81 -1.88 13.53
C ILE A 204 -8.00 -1.19 12.86
N TYR A 205 -9.23 -1.56 13.24
CA TYR A 205 -10.45 -0.92 12.76
C TYR A 205 -11.62 -1.13 13.73
N GLN A 206 -12.60 -0.22 13.68
CA GLN A 206 -13.85 -0.33 14.41
C GLN A 206 -14.79 -1.30 13.67
N ARG A 207 -15.48 -2.18 14.40
CA ARG A 207 -16.52 -3.01 13.77
C ARG A 207 -17.70 -2.15 13.37
N GLY A 208 -18.35 -2.59 12.31
CA GLY A 208 -19.48 -1.90 11.73
C GLY A 208 -20.32 -2.80 10.85
N THR A 209 -21.20 -2.19 10.08
CA THR A 209 -22.13 -2.84 9.17
C THR A 209 -21.56 -3.02 7.77
N GLY A 210 -20.39 -2.45 7.45
CA GLY A 210 -19.72 -2.67 6.15
C GLY A 210 -19.32 -1.39 5.41
N GLY A 211 -18.96 -0.32 6.14
CA GLY A 211 -18.72 1.00 5.59
C GLY A 211 -20.03 1.75 5.35
N CYS A 212 -20.36 2.08 4.10
CA CYS A 212 -21.45 3.01 3.75
C CYS A 212 -22.88 2.48 3.93
N GLU A 213 -23.08 1.42 4.72
CA GLU A 213 -24.43 0.91 5.03
C GLU A 213 -25.15 1.86 6.01
N MET A 214 -26.49 1.77 6.10
CA MET A 214 -27.28 2.60 7.01
C MET A 214 -26.71 2.48 8.43
N HIS A 215 -26.46 3.63 9.08
CA HIS A 215 -25.83 3.81 10.40
C HIS A 215 -24.28 3.84 10.47
N ASP A 216 -23.55 3.57 9.38
CA ASP A 216 -22.08 3.69 9.34
C ASP A 216 -21.56 4.55 8.17
N ASN A 217 -22.44 5.37 7.57
CA ASN A 217 -22.10 6.31 6.49
C ASN A 217 -21.36 7.58 6.95
N GLU A 218 -21.18 7.77 8.25
CA GLU A 218 -20.45 8.90 8.83
C GLU A 218 -18.94 8.68 8.75
N CYS A 219 -18.32 9.10 7.66
CA CYS A 219 -16.87 9.03 7.55
C CYS A 219 -16.16 10.12 8.38
N PRO A 220 -14.97 9.83 8.93
CA PRO A 220 -14.25 10.78 9.78
C PRO A 220 -13.60 11.92 8.96
N VAL A 221 -13.36 13.09 9.56
CA VAL A 221 -12.51 14.16 9.00
C VAL A 221 -12.92 14.62 7.58
N SER A 222 -14.08 15.29 7.46
CA SER A 222 -14.57 15.88 6.19
C SER A 222 -14.42 14.96 4.97
N SER A 223 -14.62 13.66 5.17
CA SER A 223 -14.54 12.65 4.11
C SER A 223 -15.93 12.10 3.81
N VAL A 224 -16.07 11.54 2.62
CA VAL A 224 -17.33 10.99 2.13
C VAL A 224 -17.18 9.50 1.93
N CYS A 225 -18.20 8.75 2.34
CA CYS A 225 -18.23 7.32 2.12
C CYS A 225 -18.51 7.00 0.65
N ASN A 226 -17.58 6.33 -0.02
CA ASN A 226 -17.75 5.88 -1.39
C ASN A 226 -18.56 4.58 -1.40
N ALA A 227 -19.84 4.64 -1.83
CA ALA A 227 -20.75 3.50 -1.80
C ALA A 227 -20.30 2.30 -2.64
N THR A 228 -19.42 2.49 -3.63
CA THR A 228 -18.87 1.40 -4.43
C THR A 228 -17.81 0.62 -3.65
N THR A 229 -16.86 1.32 -3.04
CA THR A 229 -15.71 0.70 -2.36
C THR A 229 -15.94 0.46 -0.87
N SER A 230 -16.97 1.07 -0.27
CA SER A 230 -17.18 1.16 1.18
C SER A 230 -16.06 1.87 1.95
N LEU A 231 -15.17 2.58 1.25
CA LEU A 231 -14.07 3.34 1.85
C LEU A 231 -14.45 4.82 2.03
N CYS A 232 -13.90 5.42 3.08
CA CYS A 232 -13.98 6.85 3.32
C CYS A 232 -12.91 7.59 2.51
N GLU A 233 -13.34 8.52 1.65
CA GLU A 233 -12.48 9.27 0.75
C GLU A 233 -12.46 10.74 1.15
N LEU A 234 -11.26 11.29 1.39
CA LEU A 234 -11.10 12.74 1.62
C LEU A 234 -11.61 13.48 0.38
N SER A 235 -12.37 14.57 0.58
CA SER A 235 -12.74 15.46 -0.52
C SER A 235 -11.48 15.95 -1.24
N ALA A 236 -11.35 15.63 -2.52
CA ALA A 236 -10.11 15.67 -3.29
C ALA A 236 -9.24 16.92 -3.03
N SER A 237 -8.06 16.73 -2.43
CA SER A 237 -6.92 17.62 -2.65
C SER A 237 -6.09 17.02 -3.79
N HIS A 238 -5.98 17.78 -4.88
CA HIS A 238 -5.17 17.47 -6.06
C HIS A 238 -3.82 16.82 -5.73
N TRP A 239 -3.45 15.82 -6.52
CA TRP A 239 -2.21 15.04 -6.56
C TRP A 239 -0.92 15.84 -6.82
N HIS A 240 -0.87 17.14 -6.50
CA HIS A 240 0.16 18.06 -7.00
C HIS A 240 0.73 19.01 -5.94
N ASN A 241 1.19 18.50 -4.80
CA ASN A 241 2.17 19.21 -3.98
C ASN A 241 3.35 18.30 -3.65
#